data_AF-A0A077NC21-F1
#
_entry.id   AF-A0A077NC21-F1
#
_cell.length_a   1.000
_cell.length_b   1.000
_cell.length_c   1.000
_cell.angle_alpha   90.00
_cell.angle_beta   90.00
_cell.angle_gamma   90.00
#
_symmetry.space_group_name_H-M   'P 1'
#
loop_
_entity.id
_entity.type
_entity.pdbx_description
1 polymer ?
#
loop_
_entity_poly.entity_id
_entity_poly.type
_entity_poly.pdbx_seq_one_letter_code
_entity_poly.pdbx_strand_id
1 'polypeptide(L)' 'MKIMIETSNDTDISVVLDVVKGFIKKADRSKNDLYFVQTDGMAITLKETSAGNIIARVR' A
#
# COMPACT_ATOMS: atom_id res chain seq x y z
N MET A 1 -4.97 -6.33 12.47
CA MET A 1 -4.52 -5.72 11.21
C MET A 1 -3.12 -6.19 10.90
N LYS A 2 -2.90 -6.80 9.74
CA LYS A 2 -1.57 -7.12 9.20
C LYS A 2 -1.33 -6.30 7.93
N ILE A 3 -0.07 -5.96 7.67
CA ILE A 3 0.37 -5.29 6.45
C ILE A 3 1.21 -6.29 5.67
N MET A 4 0.85 -6.53 4.42
CA MET A 4 1.60 -7.37 3.48
C MET A 4 2.15 -6.48 2.37
N ILE A 5 3.45 -6.55 2.14
CA ILE A 5 4.14 -5.82 1.08
C ILE A 5 4.63 -6.84 0.07
N GLU A 6 4.10 -6.76 -1.16
CA GLU A 6 4.49 -7.59 -2.30
C GLU A 6 5.38 -6.74 -3.22
N THR A 7 6.66 -7.07 -3.29
CA THR A 7 7.66 -6.23 -3.95
C THR A 7 8.87 -7.04 -4.42
N SER A 8 9.69 -6.48 -5.31
CA SER A 8 10.99 -7.03 -5.72
C SER A 8 12.09 -6.73 -4.70
N ASN A 9 13.19 -7.48 -4.72
CA ASN A 9 14.30 -7.33 -3.77
C ASN A 9 14.96 -5.94 -3.78
N ASP A 10 14.90 -5.22 -4.92
CA ASP A 10 15.58 -3.93 -5.12
C ASP A 10 14.68 -2.72 -4.78
N THR A 11 13.49 -2.95 -4.24
CA THR A 11 12.57 -1.87 -3.92
C THR A 11 12.95 -1.16 -2.63
N ASP A 12 12.88 0.18 -2.65
CA ASP A 12 13.00 0.97 -1.43
C ASP A 12 11.75 0.80 -0.55
N ILE A 13 11.86 -0.11 0.42
CA ILE A 13 10.80 -0.42 1.38
C ILE A 13 10.40 0.80 2.21
N SER A 14 11.29 1.77 2.43
CA SER A 14 11.00 2.96 3.23
C SER A 14 9.91 3.79 2.59
N VAL A 15 10.00 3.99 1.28
CA VAL A 15 8.98 4.69 0.48
C VAL A 15 7.64 3.97 0.54
N VAL A 16 7.65 2.64 0.41
CA VAL A 16 6.43 1.82 0.48
C VAL A 16 5.76 1.95 1.85
N LEU A 17 6.55 1.91 2.93
CA LEU A 17 6.03 2.07 4.30
C LEU A 17 5.43 3.46 4.52
N ASP A 18 6.01 4.51 3.96
CA ASP A 18 5.47 5.86 4.09
C ASP A 18 4.16 6.02 3.32
N VAL A 19 4.07 5.42 2.13
CA VAL A 19 2.81 5.33 1.38
C VAL A 19 1.75 4.54 2.16
N VAL A 20 2.10 3.41 2.78
CA VAL A 20 1.19 2.62 3.62
C VAL A 20 0.73 3.41 4.85
N LYS A 21 1.62 4.14 5.53
CA LYS A 21 1.24 5.02 6.66
C LYS A 21 0.27 6.13 6.20
N GLY A 22 0.53 6.73 5.04
CA GLY A 22 -0.37 7.72 4.43
C GLY A 22 -1.74 7.12 4.13
N PHE A 23 -1.75 5.91 3.56
CA PHE A 23 -2.98 5.16 3.31
C PHE A 23 -3.77 4.91 4.60
N ILE A 24 -3.14 4.42 5.67
CA ILE A 24 -3.79 4.16 6.98
C ILE A 24 -4.43 5.44 7.56
N LYS A 25 -3.88 6.62 7.28
CA LYS A 25 -4.44 7.88 7.80
C LYS A 25 -5.64 8.40 7.00
N LYS A 26 -5.94 7.84 5.82
CA LYS A 26 -7.13 8.23 5.04
C LYS A 26 -8.41 7.84 5.77
N ALA A 27 -9.32 8.81 5.87
CA ALA A 27 -10.63 8.66 6.52
C ALA A 27 -11.68 8.00 5.60
N ASP A 28 -11.47 8.08 4.28
CA ASP A 28 -12.36 7.61 3.21
C ASP A 28 -11.92 6.26 2.62
N ARG A 29 -11.28 5.41 3.43
CA ARG A 29 -10.84 4.09 2.98
C ARG A 29 -12.02 3.15 2.80
N SER A 30 -12.27 2.77 1.55
CA SER A 30 -13.21 1.73 1.20
C SER A 30 -12.52 0.37 1.21
N LYS A 31 -13.16 -0.59 1.86
CA LYS A 31 -12.71 -1.98 1.83
C LYS A 31 -12.87 -2.53 0.42
N ASN A 32 -11.84 -3.23 -0.01
CA ASN A 32 -11.65 -3.86 -1.30
C ASN A 32 -11.42 -2.94 -2.50
N ASP A 33 -11.45 -1.63 -2.31
CA ASP A 33 -11.09 -0.69 -3.36
C ASP A 33 -9.57 -0.61 -3.53
N LEU A 34 -9.16 -0.38 -4.77
CA LEU A 34 -7.76 -0.22 -5.14
C LEU A 34 -7.37 1.25 -5.09
N TYR A 35 -6.27 1.52 -4.42
CA TYR A 35 -5.66 2.84 -4.32
C TYR A 35 -4.32 2.82 -5.03
N PHE A 36 -4.13 3.68 -6.01
CA PHE A 36 -2.92 3.73 -6.82
C PHE A 36 -2.10 4.96 -6.42
N VAL A 37 -0.80 4.76 -6.20
CA VAL A 37 0.16 5.82 -5.88
C VAL A 37 1.38 5.62 -6.77
N GLN A 38 1.85 6.69 -7.39
CA GLN A 38 3.10 6.70 -8.14
C GLN A 38 4.09 7.64 -7.45
N THR A 39 5.25 7.13 -7.05
CA THR A 39 6.28 7.88 -6.30
C THR A 39 7.65 7.28 -6.54
N ASP A 40 8.70 8.11 -6.61
CA ASP A 40 10.10 7.68 -6.76
C ASP A 40 10.32 6.63 -7.87
N GLY A 41 9.61 6.78 -8.99
CA GLY A 41 9.66 5.85 -10.12
C GLY A 41 8.93 4.51 -9.92
N MET A 42 8.29 4.30 -8.78
CA MET A 42 7.53 3.08 -8.43
C MET A 42 6.03 3.29 -8.56
N ALA A 43 5.31 2.25 -8.98
CA ALA A 43 3.85 2.20 -8.93
C ALA A 43 3.39 1.30 -7.79
N ILE A 44 2.71 1.86 -6.79
CA ILE A 44 2.24 1.15 -5.60
C ILE A 44 0.72 1.08 -5.63
N THR A 45 0.19 -0.15 -5.60
CA THR A 45 -1.24 -0.42 -5.45
C THR A 45 -1.54 -0.86 -4.03
N LEU A 46 -2.46 -0.18 -3.34
CA LEU A 46 -2.90 -0.52 -1.99
C LEU A 46 -4.35 -0.97 -1.96
N LYS A 47 -4.67 -1.88 -1.06
CA LYS A 47 -6.04 -2.35 -0.80
C LYS A 47 -6.20 -2.68 0.67
N GLU A 48 -7.27 -2.19 1.30
CA GLU A 48 -7.73 -2.73 2.58
C GLU A 48 -8.71 -3.89 2.31
N THR A 49 -8.43 -5.06 2.85
CA THR A 49 -9.28 -6.26 2.69
C THR A 49 -10.49 -6.20 3.61
N SER A 50 -11.52 -7.03 3.34
CA SER A 50 -12.69 -7.16 4.24
C SER A 50 -12.32 -7.44 5.70
N ALA A 51 -11.24 -8.20 5.91
CA ALA A 51 -10.68 -8.55 7.22
C ALA A 51 -9.86 -7.42 7.90
N GLY A 52 -9.74 -6.25 7.27
CA GLY A 52 -8.98 -5.12 7.81
C GLY A 52 -7.46 -5.31 7.72
N ASN A 53 -6.97 -6.12 6.79
CA ASN A 53 -5.54 -6.22 6.45
C ASN A 53 -5.24 -5.33 5.24
N ILE A 54 -4.03 -4.79 5.16
CA ILE A 54 -3.57 -3.97 4.04
C ILE A 54 -2.63 -4.79 3.19
N ILE A 55 -2.86 -4.77 1.88
CA ILE A 55 -1.95 -5.33 0.88
C ILE A 55 -1.42 -4.15 0.07
N ALA A 56 -0.09 -4.00 0.02
CA ALA A 56 0.61 -3.06 -0.83
C ALA A 56 1.43 -3.83 -1.86
N ARG A 57 1.16 -3.62 -3.14
CA ARG A 57 1.86 -4.26 -4.25
C ARG A 57 2.64 -3.22 -5.03
N VAL A 58 3.94 -3.42 -5.16
CA VAL A 58 4.85 -2.55 -5.91
C VAL A 58 5.08 -3.14 -7.29
N ARG A 59 5.06 -2.29 -8.31
CA ARG A 59 5.34 -2.59 -9.71
C ARG A 59 6.38 -1.63 -10.27
#